data_AF-A0AAN9FPG4-F1
#
_entry.id   AF-A0AAN9FPG4-F1
#
_cell.length_a   1.000
_cell.length_b   1.000
_cell.length_c   1.000
_cell.angle_alpha   90.00
_cell.angle_beta   90.00
_cell.angle_gamma   90.00
#
_symmetry.space_group_name_H-M   'P 1'
#
loop_
_entity.id
_entity.type
_entity.pdbx_description
1 polymer ?
#
loop_
_entity_poly.entity_id
_entity_poly.type
_entity_poly.pdbx_seq_one_letter_code
_entity_poly.pdbx_strand_id
1 'polypeptide(L)'
;MATISRMPIFLFIFVILIFMSQSNAQPSFLFHFCIDSNGNYTANSTYQNNLNTLLSNLSSNTQIDYGFYNFSYGQDSDKVNAIGLCRGDVKPVDCRSCLNDSRVLLTQLCPNQKEAIGWYDHCMLRYSNRSIFNRMETSPGFTMHNRENNVTNVEQFNEVLRKLLDSLISSASSGNSQRKFAAANATGPGFQTIYGLVQCTPDLSELDCNSCLVGAMPQIPICCDSKKGGRVIRPSCNFRYEVYRFYDPNNVAMPQAPAPAPTVVALHPSSTDSLSAKAENGVEIRSNETLQLDFTAIMAATNNFSDANKLGQGGFGSVYKGRLSNGQEVAVKRLSGNSMQGDMEFKNEVLLVAKLQHRNLVKLLGFCLERKERILVYEFVPNKSLDFLIFDQTKRAQLNWERRYKIIGGIARGLLYLHEDSRLRIIHRDLKASNILLDAEMNPKISDFGMARLFEIDQTQGNTSRIVGTYGYMAPEYVIHGQFSAKSDVFSFGVLVLEILSGQKICGVRQGDNIEDLLTCAWRKWREGAATSIVDPTITDGSRNEIMRCIHIALLCVQENVSDRPNMASVVLMLNSYSVTLPLPSQPAFFIDSRSLSVIQSEEYDQEETRSGESNFQSA
;
A
#
# COMPACT_ATOMS: atom_id res chain seq x y z
N MET A 1 49.59 14.58 -22.10
CA MET A 1 48.65 13.80 -21.24
C MET A 1 48.93 14.17 -19.80
N ALA A 2 48.00 14.85 -19.14
CA ALA A 2 48.03 15.06 -17.69
C ALA A 2 46.64 14.72 -17.16
N THR A 3 46.55 13.69 -16.33
CA THR A 3 45.33 13.21 -15.67
C THR A 3 45.19 13.92 -14.32
N ILE A 4 44.16 14.75 -14.18
CA ILE A 4 43.79 15.37 -12.90
C ILE A 4 42.76 14.47 -12.20
N SER A 5 43.09 14.05 -10.97
CA SER A 5 42.31 13.14 -10.13
C SER A 5 40.99 13.75 -9.65
N ARG A 6 39.85 13.06 -9.89
CA ARG A 6 38.47 13.48 -9.59
C ARG A 6 37.96 13.06 -8.19
N MET A 7 38.80 12.53 -7.31
CA MET A 7 38.37 12.02 -5.99
C MET A 7 37.76 13.06 -5.03
N PRO A 8 38.23 14.32 -4.92
CA PRO A 8 37.68 15.22 -3.89
C PRO A 8 36.27 15.75 -4.21
N ILE A 9 35.84 15.69 -5.48
CA ILE A 9 34.49 16.11 -5.91
C ILE A 9 33.43 15.04 -5.56
N PHE A 10 33.82 13.76 -5.54
CA PHE A 10 32.92 12.64 -5.26
C PHE A 10 32.42 12.61 -3.80
N LEU A 11 33.27 12.99 -2.83
CA LEU A 11 32.87 13.06 -1.42
C LEU A 11 31.91 14.23 -1.14
N PHE A 12 32.09 15.36 -1.84
CA PHE A 12 31.24 16.55 -1.64
C PHE A 12 29.82 16.35 -2.22
N ILE A 13 29.69 15.60 -3.31
CA ILE A 13 28.40 15.23 -3.92
C ILE A 13 27.67 14.17 -3.09
N PHE A 14 28.40 13.26 -2.43
CA PHE A 14 27.83 12.22 -1.58
C PHE A 14 27.10 12.80 -0.36
N VAL A 15 27.64 13.86 0.24
CA VAL A 15 27.02 14.55 1.39
C VAL A 15 25.74 15.29 0.98
N ILE A 16 25.67 15.84 -0.24
CA ILE A 16 24.48 16.52 -0.76
C ILE A 16 23.37 15.53 -1.16
N LEU A 17 23.72 14.33 -1.61
CA LEU A 17 22.77 13.29 -2.04
C LEU A 17 22.04 12.58 -0.89
N ILE A 18 22.64 12.50 0.31
CA ILE A 18 21.96 11.99 1.50
C ILE A 18 20.82 12.92 1.94
N PHE A 19 20.91 14.23 1.62
CA PHE A 19 19.88 15.21 1.97
C PHE A 19 18.74 15.33 0.93
N MET A 20 18.90 14.83 -0.29
CA MET A 20 17.93 15.03 -1.40
C MET A 20 17.06 13.80 -1.72
N SER A 21 17.29 12.65 -1.07
CA SER A 21 16.55 11.39 -1.32
C SER A 21 15.18 11.31 -0.64
N GLN A 22 14.71 12.37 0.02
CA GLN A 22 13.39 12.42 0.63
C GLN A 22 12.40 13.19 -0.25
N SER A 23 11.69 12.51 -1.15
CA SER A 23 10.46 13.05 -1.74
C SER A 23 9.31 12.05 -1.56
N ASN A 24 8.50 12.30 -0.53
CA ASN A 24 7.36 11.51 -0.08
C ASN A 24 6.26 11.42 -1.17
N ALA A 25 5.76 10.22 -1.42
CA ALA A 25 4.49 9.99 -2.09
C ALA A 25 3.35 10.21 -1.08
N GLN A 26 2.42 11.12 -1.36
CA GLN A 26 1.32 11.40 -0.42
C GLN A 26 0.42 10.15 -0.28
N PRO A 27 0.12 9.68 0.95
CA PRO A 27 -0.73 8.53 1.20
C PRO A 27 -2.18 8.76 0.71
N SER A 28 -3.01 7.71 0.62
CA SER A 28 -4.46 7.83 0.39
C SER A 28 -5.21 7.95 1.72
N PHE A 29 -6.28 8.75 1.78
CA PHE A 29 -7.11 8.82 2.98
C PHE A 29 -7.67 7.44 3.34
N LEU A 30 -7.74 7.14 4.65
CA LEU A 30 -8.50 6.01 5.19
C LEU A 30 -9.98 6.11 4.79
N PHE A 31 -10.51 7.33 4.88
CA PHE A 31 -11.83 7.68 4.39
C PHE A 31 -11.93 9.21 4.20
N HIS A 32 -12.88 9.66 3.39
CA HIS A 32 -13.20 11.08 3.25
C HIS A 32 -14.69 11.27 2.94
N PHE A 33 -15.22 12.44 3.23
CA PHE A 33 -16.55 12.85 2.84
C PHE A 33 -16.51 14.24 2.21
N CYS A 34 -17.21 14.38 1.08
CA CYS A 34 -17.57 15.66 0.49
C CYS A 34 -19.04 15.93 0.86
N ILE A 35 -19.33 17.03 1.54
CA ILE A 35 -20.67 17.29 2.10
C ILE A 35 -21.40 18.29 1.20
N ASP A 36 -22.26 17.79 0.32
CA ASP A 36 -23.01 18.62 -0.64
C ASP A 36 -24.14 19.43 0.02
N SER A 37 -24.66 18.98 1.16
CA SER A 37 -25.80 19.62 1.84
C SER A 37 -25.50 21.04 2.35
N ASN A 38 -24.23 21.40 2.50
CA ASN A 38 -23.79 22.68 3.08
C ASN A 38 -23.31 23.68 2.01
N GLY A 39 -23.66 23.40 0.74
CA GLY A 39 -23.48 24.27 -0.40
C GLY A 39 -22.15 24.06 -1.11
N ASN A 40 -22.14 24.47 -2.38
CA ASN A 40 -20.97 24.39 -3.25
C ASN A 40 -20.45 25.80 -3.56
N TYR A 41 -19.16 25.90 -3.82
CA TYR A 41 -18.52 27.10 -4.36
C TYR A 41 -18.17 26.90 -5.84
N THR A 42 -18.07 27.99 -6.59
CA THR A 42 -17.67 27.95 -8.00
C THR A 42 -16.16 28.01 -8.13
N ALA A 43 -15.63 27.39 -9.20
CA ALA A 43 -14.20 27.48 -9.51
C ALA A 43 -13.76 28.94 -9.67
N ASN A 44 -12.59 29.28 -9.13
CA ASN A 44 -12.01 30.61 -9.06
C ASN A 44 -12.83 31.65 -8.27
N SER A 45 -13.73 31.22 -7.38
CA SER A 45 -14.47 32.11 -6.48
C SER A 45 -13.58 32.67 -5.35
N THR A 46 -14.04 33.76 -4.73
CA THR A 46 -13.44 34.31 -3.49
C THR A 46 -13.36 33.25 -2.40
N TYR A 47 -14.42 32.45 -2.20
CA TYR A 47 -14.41 31.32 -1.28
C TYR A 47 -13.26 30.34 -1.56
N GLN A 48 -13.04 29.93 -2.82
CA GLN A 48 -11.96 28.99 -3.16
C GLN A 48 -10.58 29.57 -2.85
N ASN A 49 -10.37 30.86 -3.15
CA ASN A 49 -9.11 31.54 -2.83
C ASN A 49 -8.89 31.63 -1.31
N ASN A 50 -9.94 31.91 -0.55
CA ASN A 50 -9.90 31.94 0.92
C ASN A 50 -9.60 30.55 1.50
N LEU A 51 -10.22 29.50 0.96
CA LEU A 51 -9.96 28.11 1.35
C LEU A 51 -8.49 27.73 1.10
N ASN A 52 -7.98 27.98 -0.11
CA ASN A 52 -6.59 27.68 -0.45
C ASN A 52 -5.59 28.41 0.46
N THR A 53 -5.87 29.69 0.74
CA THR A 53 -5.05 30.50 1.66
C THR A 53 -5.07 29.93 3.08
N LEU A 54 -6.25 29.61 3.60
CA LEU A 54 -6.43 29.04 4.93
C LEU A 54 -5.69 27.71 5.09
N LEU A 55 -5.85 26.79 4.13
CA LEU A 55 -5.22 25.47 4.19
C LEU A 55 -3.69 25.55 4.04
N SER A 56 -3.19 26.49 3.23
CA SER A 56 -1.77 26.78 3.13
C SER A 56 -1.20 27.30 4.45
N ASN A 57 -1.87 28.26 5.10
CA ASN A 57 -1.47 28.80 6.40
C ASN A 57 -1.49 27.73 7.50
N LEU A 58 -2.49 26.85 7.48
CA LEU A 58 -2.61 25.76 8.44
C LEU A 58 -1.43 24.78 8.34
N SER A 59 -1.14 24.30 7.13
CA SER A 59 -0.10 23.28 6.90
C SER A 59 1.35 23.80 7.03
N SER A 60 1.56 25.11 6.88
CA SER A 60 2.87 25.75 7.00
C SER A 60 3.15 26.36 8.39
N ASN A 61 2.18 26.35 9.32
CA ASN A 61 2.36 26.94 10.64
C ASN A 61 3.35 26.10 11.49
N THR A 62 4.48 26.71 11.86
CA THR A 62 5.52 26.08 12.68
C THR A 62 5.46 26.46 14.16
N GLN A 63 4.57 27.37 14.55
CA GLN A 63 4.40 27.82 15.93
C GLN A 63 3.60 26.80 16.77
N ILE A 64 2.76 26.00 16.11
CA ILE A 64 2.02 24.90 16.74
C ILE A 64 2.83 23.61 16.64
N ASP A 65 3.20 23.06 17.80
CA ASP A 65 3.95 21.81 17.93
C ASP A 65 3.14 20.67 18.60
N TYR A 66 1.96 20.97 19.12
CA TYR A 66 1.07 20.02 19.78
C TYR A 66 0.03 19.37 18.85
N GLY A 67 0.04 19.70 17.55
CA GLY A 67 -0.70 18.96 16.52
C GLY A 67 -2.18 19.29 16.36
N PHE A 68 -2.68 20.37 16.94
CA PHE A 68 -4.07 20.83 16.75
C PHE A 68 -4.14 22.25 16.21
N TYR A 69 -4.89 22.43 15.11
CA TYR A 69 -4.99 23.67 14.35
C TYR A 69 -6.47 24.01 14.13
N ASN A 70 -6.87 25.24 14.42
CA ASN A 70 -8.24 25.71 14.29
C ASN A 70 -8.29 27.14 13.73
N PHE A 71 -8.18 27.29 12.41
CA PHE A 71 -8.01 28.59 11.77
C PHE A 71 -9.25 29.00 10.97
N SER A 72 -9.46 30.32 10.85
CA SER A 72 -10.46 30.91 9.95
C SER A 72 -9.81 31.91 9.00
N TYR A 73 -10.39 32.08 7.83
CA TYR A 73 -9.98 33.11 6.87
C TYR A 73 -11.17 33.60 6.04
N GLY A 74 -11.14 34.86 5.59
CA GLY A 74 -12.24 35.49 4.87
C GLY A 74 -13.33 36.08 5.77
N GLN A 75 -14.36 36.65 5.15
CA GLN A 75 -15.48 37.33 5.81
C GLN A 75 -16.81 36.93 5.14
N ASP A 76 -17.92 37.16 5.84
CA ASP A 76 -19.29 36.97 5.34
C ASP A 76 -19.52 35.59 4.68
N SER A 77 -20.10 35.56 3.49
CA SER A 77 -20.41 34.34 2.72
C SER A 77 -19.17 33.60 2.18
N ASP A 78 -18.00 34.25 2.22
CA ASP A 78 -16.71 33.74 1.76
C ASP A 78 -15.78 33.31 2.92
N LYS A 79 -16.27 33.35 4.16
CA LYS A 79 -15.51 32.88 5.33
C LYS A 79 -15.38 31.36 5.32
N VAL A 80 -14.17 30.89 5.62
CA VAL A 80 -13.81 29.47 5.72
C VAL A 80 -13.25 29.19 7.10
N ASN A 81 -13.61 28.05 7.68
CA ASN A 81 -13.10 27.54 8.94
C ASN A 81 -12.47 26.16 8.69
N ALA A 82 -11.32 25.88 9.29
CA ALA A 82 -10.62 24.61 9.13
C ALA A 82 -10.09 24.08 10.46
N ILE A 83 -10.22 22.77 10.65
CA ILE A 83 -9.57 22.02 11.74
C ILE A 83 -8.58 21.03 11.13
N GLY A 84 -7.34 21.10 11.60
CA GLY A 84 -6.33 20.06 11.40
C GLY A 84 -6.02 19.40 12.74
N LEU A 85 -6.08 18.08 12.80
CA LEU A 85 -5.78 17.32 14.02
C LEU A 85 -4.83 16.17 13.69
N CYS A 86 -3.64 16.20 14.27
CA CYS A 86 -2.69 15.10 14.19
C CYS A 86 -2.86 14.15 15.38
N ARG A 87 -2.55 12.87 15.15
CA ARG A 87 -2.55 11.88 16.21
C ARG A 87 -1.50 12.24 17.25
N GLY A 88 -1.81 12.13 18.54
CA GLY A 88 -1.00 12.74 19.61
C GLY A 88 0.44 12.24 19.70
N ASP A 89 0.75 11.03 19.24
CA ASP A 89 2.10 10.46 19.21
C ASP A 89 2.92 10.85 17.96
N VAL A 90 2.32 11.58 17.01
CA VAL A 90 2.97 12.00 15.75
C VAL A 90 3.80 13.26 15.98
N LYS A 91 5.04 13.25 15.46
CA LYS A 91 5.97 14.37 15.61
C LYS A 91 5.50 15.61 14.83
N PRO A 92 5.86 16.83 15.25
CA PRO A 92 5.41 18.06 14.60
C PRO A 92 5.71 18.14 13.10
N VAL A 93 6.87 17.62 12.66
CA VAL A 93 7.27 17.60 11.24
C VAL A 93 6.35 16.68 10.43
N ASP A 94 6.12 15.46 10.92
CA ASP A 94 5.26 14.47 10.26
C ASP A 94 3.80 14.92 10.26
N CYS A 95 3.36 15.59 11.33
CA CYS A 95 2.05 16.22 11.43
C CYS A 95 1.83 17.27 10.33
N ARG A 96 2.77 18.21 10.16
CA ARG A 96 2.69 19.23 9.11
C ARG A 96 2.73 18.63 7.71
N SER A 97 3.56 17.61 7.50
CA SER A 97 3.59 16.88 6.23
C SER A 97 2.22 16.26 5.95
N CYS A 98 1.61 15.58 6.92
CA CYS A 98 0.31 14.96 6.80
C CYS A 98 -0.81 15.98 6.49
N LEU A 99 -0.79 17.16 7.13
CA LEU A 99 -1.76 18.23 6.87
C LEU A 99 -1.54 18.88 5.49
N ASN A 100 -0.29 19.05 5.06
CA ASN A 100 0.03 19.53 3.72
C ASN A 100 -0.44 18.53 2.64
N ASP A 101 -0.33 17.24 2.91
CA ASP A 101 -0.84 16.18 2.03
C ASP A 101 -2.36 16.17 2.01
N SER A 102 -2.97 16.36 3.18
CA SER A 102 -4.43 16.41 3.32
C SER A 102 -5.05 17.56 2.54
N ARG A 103 -4.44 18.77 2.55
CA ARG A 103 -5.01 19.91 1.81
C ARG A 103 -5.00 19.69 0.31
N VAL A 104 -3.98 19.02 -0.23
CA VAL A 104 -3.88 18.74 -1.67
C VAL A 104 -4.91 17.69 -2.05
N LEU A 105 -4.92 16.55 -1.34
CA LEU A 105 -5.80 15.44 -1.70
C LEU A 105 -7.28 15.77 -1.45
N LEU A 106 -7.62 16.43 -0.33
CA LEU A 106 -9.02 16.69 0.02
C LEU A 106 -9.68 17.68 -0.96
N THR A 107 -8.95 18.71 -1.41
CA THR A 107 -9.46 19.66 -2.42
C THR A 107 -9.51 19.06 -3.83
N GLN A 108 -8.71 18.02 -4.11
CA GLN A 108 -8.83 17.26 -5.35
C GLN A 108 -10.05 16.33 -5.35
N LEU A 109 -10.34 15.68 -4.23
CA LEU A 109 -11.46 14.76 -4.08
C LEU A 109 -12.80 15.49 -3.93
N CYS A 110 -12.80 16.64 -3.25
CA CYS A 110 -13.96 17.50 -3.05
C CYS A 110 -13.77 18.86 -3.75
N PRO A 111 -13.86 18.90 -5.09
CA PRO A 111 -13.39 20.04 -5.89
C PRO A 111 -14.23 21.31 -5.76
N ASN A 112 -15.46 21.21 -5.22
CA ASN A 112 -16.40 22.33 -5.17
C ASN A 112 -17.26 22.38 -3.90
N GLN A 113 -17.11 21.44 -2.96
CA GLN A 113 -17.90 21.41 -1.73
C GLN A 113 -17.37 22.43 -0.72
N LYS A 114 -18.26 23.22 -0.11
CA LYS A 114 -17.87 24.15 0.97
C LYS A 114 -17.51 23.44 2.28
N GLU A 115 -17.92 22.17 2.44
CA GLU A 115 -17.58 21.36 3.60
C GLU A 115 -17.05 19.98 3.18
N ALA A 116 -15.90 19.62 3.75
CA ALA A 116 -15.27 18.33 3.53
C ALA A 116 -14.41 17.91 4.71
N ILE A 117 -14.18 16.61 4.84
CA ILE A 117 -13.34 16.01 5.87
C ILE A 117 -12.61 14.78 5.32
N GLY A 118 -11.33 14.64 5.66
CA GLY A 118 -10.51 13.49 5.29
C GLY A 118 -9.63 13.04 6.45
N TRP A 119 -9.43 11.73 6.59
CA TRP A 119 -8.61 11.12 7.63
C TRP A 119 -7.50 10.27 7.04
N TYR A 120 -6.26 10.55 7.42
CA TYR A 120 -5.15 9.61 7.38
C TYR A 120 -5.01 8.88 8.73
N ASP A 121 -4.10 7.90 8.80
CA ASP A 121 -3.75 7.26 10.07
C ASP A 121 -3.07 8.23 11.06
N HIS A 122 -2.39 9.27 10.53
CA HIS A 122 -1.61 10.23 11.32
C HIS A 122 -2.31 11.58 11.54
N CYS A 123 -3.27 11.97 10.70
CA CYS A 123 -3.96 13.24 10.86
C CYS A 123 -5.34 13.26 10.19
N MET A 124 -6.15 14.24 10.58
CA MET A 124 -7.43 14.59 9.99
C MET A 124 -7.38 16.05 9.54
N LEU A 125 -7.97 16.34 8.39
CA LEU A 125 -8.24 17.70 7.93
C LEU A 125 -9.71 17.83 7.59
N ARG A 126 -10.35 18.88 8.11
CA ARG A 126 -11.71 19.28 7.75
C ARG A 126 -11.82 20.77 7.54
N TYR A 127 -12.68 21.19 6.62
CA TYR A 127 -13.02 22.58 6.42
C TYR A 127 -14.52 22.75 6.21
N SER A 128 -15.05 23.93 6.51
CA SER A 128 -16.46 24.28 6.36
C SER A 128 -16.65 25.80 6.23
N ASN A 129 -17.75 26.21 5.60
CA ASN A 129 -18.22 27.60 5.56
C ASN A 129 -18.89 28.05 6.88
N ARG A 130 -19.35 27.10 7.71
CA ARG A 130 -19.89 27.40 9.05
C ARG A 130 -18.81 27.23 10.12
N SER A 131 -19.06 27.80 11.30
CA SER A 131 -18.20 27.55 12.45
C SER A 131 -18.28 26.09 12.88
N ILE A 132 -17.12 25.48 13.06
CA ILE A 132 -16.92 24.08 13.47
C ILE A 132 -16.11 23.96 14.77
N PHE A 133 -15.77 25.08 15.41
CA PHE A 133 -14.96 25.12 16.64
C PHE A 133 -15.83 25.02 17.90
N ASN A 134 -15.30 24.39 18.94
CA ASN A 134 -15.97 24.13 20.22
C ASN A 134 -17.33 23.44 20.02
N ARG A 135 -17.43 22.58 19.00
CA ARG A 135 -18.66 21.87 18.63
C ARG A 135 -18.39 20.38 18.51
N MET A 136 -19.06 19.59 19.35
CA MET A 136 -19.01 18.14 19.25
C MET A 136 -19.85 17.67 18.05
N GLU A 137 -19.19 17.02 17.11
CA GLU A 137 -19.81 16.41 15.94
C GLU A 137 -19.43 14.94 15.82
N THR A 138 -20.45 14.11 15.64
CA THR A 138 -20.31 12.66 15.56
C THR A 138 -20.46 12.12 14.13
N SER A 139 -20.84 12.98 13.17
CA SER A 139 -21.12 12.64 11.77
C SER A 139 -20.55 13.70 10.82
N PRO A 140 -20.04 13.32 9.63
CA PRO A 140 -19.95 11.95 9.12
C PRO A 140 -18.84 11.16 9.81
N GLY A 141 -19.09 9.88 10.08
CA GLY A 141 -18.17 8.99 10.76
C GLY A 141 -18.16 7.60 10.12
N PHE A 142 -17.12 6.82 10.40
CA PHE A 142 -16.98 5.48 9.86
C PHE A 142 -16.30 4.56 10.87
N THR A 143 -16.46 3.25 10.68
CA THR A 143 -15.83 2.22 11.47
C THR A 143 -14.92 1.35 10.61
N MET A 144 -13.89 0.77 11.22
CA MET A 144 -13.03 -0.20 10.57
C MET A 144 -12.78 -1.35 11.55
N HIS A 145 -12.62 -2.55 11.05
CA HIS A 145 -12.24 -3.72 11.84
C HIS A 145 -11.33 -4.61 11.03
N ASN A 146 -10.55 -5.46 11.71
CA ASN A 146 -9.81 -6.49 11.01
C ASN A 146 -10.74 -7.57 10.45
N ARG A 147 -10.48 -8.00 9.22
CA ARG A 147 -11.30 -9.01 8.54
C ARG A 147 -10.92 -10.44 8.93
N GLU A 148 -9.74 -10.64 9.52
CA GLU A 148 -9.17 -11.96 9.82
C GLU A 148 -9.04 -12.19 11.34
N ASN A 149 -9.36 -13.42 11.76
CA ASN A 149 -9.21 -13.99 13.10
C ASN A 149 -10.00 -13.32 14.25
N ASN A 150 -11.10 -13.97 14.64
CA ASN A 150 -11.86 -13.61 15.83
C ASN A 150 -11.06 -13.87 17.12
N VAL A 151 -11.40 -13.15 18.19
CA VAL A 151 -10.90 -13.44 19.54
C VAL A 151 -11.50 -14.76 20.03
N THR A 152 -10.70 -15.57 20.73
CA THR A 152 -11.11 -16.90 21.20
C THR A 152 -12.04 -16.85 22.41
N ASN A 153 -11.91 -15.83 23.25
CA ASN A 153 -12.81 -15.56 24.37
C ASN A 153 -13.36 -14.13 24.24
N VAL A 154 -14.50 -14.00 23.57
CA VAL A 154 -15.12 -12.71 23.22
C VAL A 154 -15.50 -11.90 24.45
N GLU A 155 -16.12 -12.54 25.45
CA GLU A 155 -16.56 -11.86 26.66
C GLU A 155 -15.38 -11.28 27.44
N GLN A 156 -14.36 -12.10 27.72
CA GLN A 156 -13.19 -11.67 28.49
C GLN A 156 -12.37 -10.63 27.72
N PHE A 157 -12.22 -10.77 26.40
CA PHE A 157 -11.56 -9.77 25.57
C PHE A 157 -12.29 -8.43 25.62
N ASN A 158 -13.62 -8.46 25.45
CA ASN A 158 -14.45 -7.26 25.49
C ASN A 158 -14.44 -6.59 26.88
N GLU A 159 -14.38 -7.38 27.97
CA GLU A 159 -14.24 -6.83 29.32
C GLU A 159 -12.92 -6.08 29.50
N VAL A 160 -11.80 -6.67 29.09
CA VAL A 160 -10.47 -6.03 29.17
C VAL A 160 -10.41 -4.80 28.26
N LEU A 161 -10.96 -4.90 27.04
CA LEU A 161 -11.01 -3.79 26.09
C LEU A 161 -11.83 -2.62 26.64
N ARG A 162 -13.01 -2.87 27.22
CA ARG A 162 -13.84 -1.81 27.82
C ARG A 162 -13.09 -1.09 28.95
N LYS A 163 -12.51 -1.83 29.89
CA LYS A 163 -11.72 -1.25 30.99
C LYS A 163 -10.54 -0.41 30.48
N LEU A 164 -9.84 -0.90 29.46
CA LEU A 164 -8.75 -0.16 28.81
C LEU A 164 -9.26 1.14 28.18
N LEU A 165 -10.33 1.07 27.38
CA LEU A 165 -10.90 2.24 26.72
C LEU A 165 -11.46 3.24 27.74
N ASP A 166 -12.19 2.81 28.76
CA ASP A 166 -12.72 3.69 29.81
C ASP A 166 -11.61 4.50 30.48
N SER A 167 -10.51 3.83 30.86
CA SER A 167 -9.33 4.49 31.44
C SER A 167 -8.70 5.50 30.49
N LEU A 168 -8.57 5.15 29.21
CA LEU A 168 -8.04 6.04 28.19
C LEU A 168 -8.96 7.24 27.94
N ILE A 169 -10.28 7.04 27.95
CA ILE A 169 -11.28 8.10 27.76
C ILE A 169 -11.16 9.12 28.89
N SER A 170 -11.14 8.69 30.15
CA SER A 170 -10.93 9.59 31.29
C SER A 170 -9.62 10.38 31.17
N SER A 171 -8.54 9.72 30.76
CA SER A 171 -7.23 10.37 30.59
C SER A 171 -7.22 11.37 29.43
N ALA A 172 -7.86 11.08 28.30
CA ALA A 172 -7.88 11.98 27.15
C ALA A 172 -8.83 13.17 27.36
N SER A 173 -9.99 12.95 27.99
CA SER A 173 -10.98 14.00 28.24
C SER A 173 -10.48 15.09 29.17
N SER A 174 -9.68 14.73 30.18
CA SER A 174 -9.02 15.65 31.12
C SER A 174 -7.82 16.39 30.53
N GLY A 175 -7.45 16.10 29.26
CA GLY A 175 -6.41 16.84 28.54
C GLY A 175 -6.75 18.33 28.38
N ASN A 176 -5.74 19.18 28.17
CA ASN A 176 -5.93 20.62 28.04
C ASN A 176 -6.28 21.06 26.60
N SER A 177 -6.26 22.37 26.32
CA SER A 177 -6.55 22.95 25.01
C SER A 177 -5.52 22.65 23.92
N GLN A 178 -4.37 22.05 24.28
CA GLN A 178 -3.33 21.65 23.33
C GLN A 178 -3.50 20.19 22.92
N ARG A 179 -3.89 19.31 23.86
CA ARG A 179 -3.87 17.87 23.62
C ARG A 179 -4.88 17.11 24.47
N LYS A 180 -5.76 16.36 23.80
CA LYS A 180 -6.73 15.42 24.39
C LYS A 180 -6.57 14.03 23.77
N PHE A 181 -5.52 13.33 24.19
CA PHE A 181 -5.06 12.06 23.62
C PHE A 181 -4.56 11.15 24.74
N ALA A 182 -4.85 9.85 24.65
CA ALA A 182 -4.28 8.85 25.53
C ALA A 182 -4.05 7.53 24.77
N ALA A 183 -2.99 6.80 25.12
CA ALA A 183 -2.73 5.47 24.60
C ALA A 183 -2.12 4.58 25.69
N ALA A 184 -2.49 3.31 25.72
CA ALA A 184 -2.00 2.34 26.70
C ALA A 184 -2.22 0.92 26.18
N ASN A 185 -1.80 -0.06 26.98
CA ASN A 185 -2.10 -1.45 26.71
C ASN A 185 -2.57 -2.17 27.97
N ALA A 186 -3.25 -3.28 27.78
CA ALA A 186 -3.68 -4.19 28.84
C ALA A 186 -3.41 -5.64 28.42
N THR A 187 -3.16 -6.50 29.39
CA THR A 187 -3.02 -7.94 29.13
C THR A 187 -4.40 -8.57 29.10
N GLY A 188 -4.77 -9.16 27.96
CA GLY A 188 -6.02 -9.86 27.71
C GLY A 188 -5.90 -11.38 27.85
N PRO A 189 -6.97 -12.12 27.50
CA PRO A 189 -7.00 -13.59 27.60
C PRO A 189 -5.87 -14.26 26.82
N GLY A 190 -5.33 -15.36 27.37
CA GLY A 190 -4.23 -16.10 26.73
C GLY A 190 -2.91 -15.35 26.63
N PHE A 191 -2.66 -14.38 27.53
CA PHE A 191 -1.50 -13.47 27.52
C PHE A 191 -1.41 -12.56 26.28
N GLN A 192 -2.50 -12.41 25.51
CA GLN A 192 -2.54 -11.50 24.38
C GLN A 192 -2.63 -10.05 24.86
N THR A 193 -1.68 -9.20 24.48
CA THR A 193 -1.74 -7.77 24.81
C THR A 193 -2.71 -7.03 23.88
N ILE A 194 -3.61 -6.22 24.45
CA ILE A 194 -4.51 -5.31 23.73
C ILE A 194 -3.91 -3.91 23.83
N TYR A 195 -3.64 -3.28 22.70
CA TYR A 195 -3.18 -1.90 22.59
C TYR A 195 -4.37 -1.01 22.24
N GLY A 196 -4.51 0.12 22.95
CA GLY A 196 -5.62 1.05 22.81
C GLY A 196 -5.15 2.50 22.72
N LEU A 197 -5.93 3.29 22.01
CA LEU A 197 -5.72 4.71 21.72
C LEU A 197 -7.09 5.40 21.69
N VAL A 198 -7.21 6.56 22.30
CA VAL A 198 -8.36 7.47 22.12
C VAL A 198 -7.90 8.91 21.94
N GLN A 199 -8.70 9.70 21.22
CA GLN A 199 -8.41 11.11 20.97
C GLN A 199 -9.66 11.94 20.71
N CYS A 200 -9.65 13.20 21.14
CA CYS A 200 -10.62 14.23 20.79
C CYS A 200 -9.95 15.46 20.16
N THR A 201 -10.73 16.33 19.51
CA THR A 201 -10.26 17.67 19.18
C THR A 201 -10.11 18.50 20.47
N PRO A 202 -8.94 19.12 20.73
CA PRO A 202 -8.67 19.89 21.97
C PRO A 202 -9.54 21.12 22.23
N ASP A 203 -10.29 21.62 21.24
CA ASP A 203 -11.26 22.71 21.39
C ASP A 203 -12.55 22.29 22.12
N LEU A 204 -12.77 21.00 22.34
CA LEU A 204 -13.92 20.53 23.10
C LEU A 204 -13.74 20.73 24.60
N SER A 205 -14.85 20.90 25.31
CA SER A 205 -14.84 20.78 26.76
C SER A 205 -14.46 19.35 27.17
N GLU A 206 -14.04 19.16 28.43
CA GLU A 206 -13.84 17.82 28.98
C GLU A 206 -15.11 16.96 28.86
N LEU A 207 -16.28 17.57 29.14
CA LEU A 207 -17.58 16.92 29.03
C LEU A 207 -17.90 16.48 27.60
N ASP A 208 -17.69 17.35 26.62
CA ASP A 208 -17.98 17.05 25.21
C ASP A 208 -17.03 15.99 24.65
N CYS A 209 -15.74 16.05 25.00
CA CYS A 209 -14.79 15.02 24.62
C CYS A 209 -15.17 13.66 25.22
N ASN A 210 -15.51 13.63 26.51
CA ASN A 210 -15.95 12.42 27.18
C ASN A 210 -17.23 11.86 26.52
N SER A 211 -18.23 12.71 26.31
CA SER A 211 -19.50 12.36 25.68
C SER A 211 -19.31 11.80 24.26
N CYS A 212 -18.40 12.38 23.47
CA CYS A 212 -18.10 11.91 22.12
C CYS A 212 -17.51 10.50 22.13
N LEU A 213 -16.52 10.26 23.00
CA LEU A 213 -15.80 8.99 23.09
C LEU A 213 -16.66 7.88 23.73
N VAL A 214 -17.34 8.16 24.83
CA VAL A 214 -18.29 7.22 25.46
C VAL A 214 -19.40 6.87 24.49
N GLY A 215 -19.96 7.88 23.79
CA GLY A 215 -20.97 7.67 22.76
C GLY A 215 -20.48 6.92 21.54
N ALA A 216 -19.16 6.70 21.38
CA ALA A 216 -18.58 5.89 20.31
C ALA A 216 -18.43 4.42 20.70
N MET A 217 -18.35 4.08 21.98
CA MET A 217 -18.20 2.70 22.47
C MET A 217 -19.32 1.74 22.01
N PRO A 218 -20.60 2.16 21.93
CA PRO A 218 -21.68 1.29 21.43
C PRO A 218 -21.51 0.84 19.97
N GLN A 219 -20.58 1.43 19.21
CA GLN A 219 -20.27 0.97 17.86
C GLN A 219 -19.44 -0.32 17.86
N ILE A 220 -18.69 -0.63 18.93
CA ILE A 220 -17.87 -1.85 19.03
C ILE A 220 -18.68 -3.12 18.77
N PRO A 221 -19.79 -3.40 19.49
CA PRO A 221 -20.59 -4.59 19.24
C PRO A 221 -21.29 -4.60 17.87
N ILE A 222 -21.37 -3.46 17.17
CA ILE A 222 -22.02 -3.35 15.87
C ILE A 222 -21.02 -3.57 14.74
N CYS A 223 -19.87 -2.91 14.80
CA CYS A 223 -18.87 -2.94 13.72
C CYS A 223 -17.84 -4.04 13.87
N CYS A 224 -17.53 -4.40 15.11
CA CYS A 224 -16.23 -4.94 15.47
C CYS A 224 -16.36 -6.06 16.52
N ASP A 225 -17.56 -6.64 16.64
CA ASP A 225 -17.81 -7.72 17.58
C ASP A 225 -16.95 -8.93 17.26
N SER A 226 -16.42 -9.59 18.29
CA SER A 226 -15.41 -10.66 18.21
C SER A 226 -14.09 -10.30 17.51
N LYS A 227 -13.86 -9.05 17.09
CA LYS A 227 -12.67 -8.66 16.32
C LYS A 227 -11.49 -8.30 17.21
N LYS A 228 -10.29 -8.75 16.81
CA LYS A 228 -9.02 -8.43 17.51
C LYS A 228 -8.62 -6.96 17.38
N GLY A 229 -9.26 -6.22 16.48
CA GLY A 229 -8.90 -4.84 16.18
C GLY A 229 -10.06 -4.10 15.55
N GLY A 230 -10.24 -2.85 15.98
CA GLY A 230 -11.36 -2.01 15.61
C GLY A 230 -11.05 -0.53 15.72
N ARG A 231 -11.72 0.27 14.90
CA ARG A 231 -11.65 1.74 14.88
C ARG A 231 -13.04 2.31 14.80
N VAL A 232 -13.27 3.36 15.58
CA VAL A 232 -14.46 4.21 15.44
C VAL A 232 -13.96 5.64 15.26
N ILE A 233 -14.23 6.20 14.09
CA ILE A 233 -13.73 7.51 13.68
C ILE A 233 -14.91 8.46 13.50
N ARG A 234 -14.85 9.60 14.19
CA ARG A 234 -15.81 10.71 14.09
C ARG A 234 -15.05 12.03 13.88
N PRO A 235 -15.74 13.11 13.47
CA PRO A 235 -15.09 14.41 13.27
C PRO A 235 -14.47 14.99 14.54
N SER A 236 -15.09 14.78 15.70
CA SER A 236 -14.65 15.35 16.99
C SER A 236 -13.86 14.38 17.88
N CYS A 237 -13.96 13.07 17.65
CA CYS A 237 -13.24 12.08 18.44
C CYS A 237 -13.05 10.77 17.69
N ASN A 238 -12.08 9.96 18.14
CA ASN A 238 -11.87 8.62 17.61
C ASN A 238 -11.21 7.72 18.65
N PHE A 239 -11.35 6.41 18.45
CA PHE A 239 -10.52 5.42 19.13
C PHE A 239 -10.11 4.29 18.19
N ARG A 240 -9.03 3.61 18.57
CA ARG A 240 -8.52 2.41 17.92
C ARG A 240 -8.03 1.43 18.97
N TYR A 241 -8.30 0.15 18.75
CA TYR A 241 -7.67 -0.94 19.47
C TYR A 241 -7.16 -2.01 18.50
N GLU A 242 -6.08 -2.67 18.88
CA GLU A 242 -5.44 -3.76 18.12
C GLU A 242 -4.69 -4.69 19.09
N VAL A 243 -4.30 -5.87 18.61
CA VAL A 243 -3.42 -6.80 19.36
C VAL A 243 -1.92 -6.61 19.06
N TYR A 244 -1.57 -5.58 18.29
CA TYR A 244 -0.21 -5.14 18.04
C TYR A 244 -0.07 -3.65 18.37
N ARG A 245 1.12 -3.20 18.73
CA ARG A 245 1.37 -1.79 19.03
C ARG A 245 1.36 -0.97 17.74
N PHE A 246 0.58 0.11 17.69
CA PHE A 246 0.43 0.98 16.52
C PHE A 246 0.67 2.48 16.81
N TYR A 247 1.16 2.81 18.01
CA TYR A 247 1.50 4.16 18.45
C TYR A 247 2.94 4.20 18.99
N ASP A 248 3.60 5.36 18.91
CA ASP A 248 4.95 5.57 19.48
C ASP A 248 4.86 5.73 21.01
N PRO A 249 5.41 4.80 21.82
CA PRO A 249 5.30 4.85 23.28
C PRO A 249 6.05 6.05 23.89
N ASN A 250 7.03 6.62 23.19
CA ASN A 250 7.84 7.72 23.72
C ASN A 250 7.09 9.06 23.70
N ASN A 251 6.05 9.18 22.88
CA ASN A 251 5.30 10.42 22.68
C ASN A 251 3.91 10.37 23.32
N VAL A 252 3.61 9.37 24.16
CA VAL A 252 2.29 9.20 24.79
C VAL A 252 2.11 10.10 26.02
N ALA A 253 3.18 10.37 26.76
CA ALA A 253 3.13 11.23 27.94
C ALA A 253 2.85 12.69 27.54
N MET A 254 1.97 13.38 28.28
CA MET A 254 1.85 14.83 28.15
C MET A 254 3.20 15.48 28.51
N PRO A 255 3.62 16.55 27.82
CA PRO A 255 4.63 17.45 28.37
C PRO A 255 4.10 17.93 29.72
N GLN A 256 4.77 17.58 30.82
CA GLN A 256 4.48 18.21 32.09
C GLN A 256 4.69 19.72 31.94
N ALA A 257 3.75 20.51 32.46
CA ALA A 257 3.90 21.96 32.49
C ALA A 257 5.27 22.30 33.11
N PRO A 258 6.03 23.26 32.56
CA PRO A 258 7.34 23.60 33.10
C PRO A 258 7.17 24.02 34.56
N ALA A 259 8.03 23.45 35.43
CA ALA A 259 8.15 23.92 36.81
C ALA A 259 8.40 25.44 36.81
N PRO A 260 7.84 26.20 37.77
CA PRO A 260 7.98 27.64 37.79
C PRO A 260 9.47 28.02 37.83
N ALA A 261 9.93 28.75 36.82
CA ALA A 261 11.28 29.27 36.78
C ALA A 261 11.46 30.31 37.91
N PRO A 262 12.64 30.35 38.55
CA PRO A 262 12.91 31.36 39.57
C PRO A 262 12.97 32.75 38.93
N THR A 263 12.36 33.70 39.64
CA THR A 263 12.23 35.11 39.31
C THR A 263 13.61 35.72 39.06
N VAL A 264 13.87 36.20 37.83
CA VAL A 264 15.00 37.09 37.55
C VAL A 264 14.49 38.36 36.86
N VAL A 265 14.85 39.47 37.48
CA VAL A 265 14.46 40.85 37.21
C VAL A 265 14.92 41.30 35.82
N ALA A 266 14.05 42.03 35.12
CA ALA A 266 14.29 42.64 33.82
C ALA A 266 15.35 43.75 33.85
N LEU A 267 16.17 43.83 32.80
CA LEU A 267 16.86 45.06 32.39
C LEU A 267 16.79 45.21 30.86
N HIS A 268 16.57 46.46 30.46
CA HIS A 268 16.20 46.99 29.15
C HIS A 268 17.30 46.88 28.06
N PRO A 269 16.96 47.18 26.78
CA PRO A 269 17.66 46.71 25.59
C PRO A 269 18.60 47.74 24.96
N SER A 270 19.51 47.29 24.09
CA SER A 270 20.06 48.15 23.03
C SER A 270 20.57 47.39 21.81
N SER A 271 20.22 47.97 20.65
CA SER A 271 21.00 48.11 19.40
C SER A 271 21.33 46.89 18.53
N THR A 272 20.60 46.81 17.41
CA THR A 272 21.08 46.80 16.02
C THR A 272 22.46 46.22 15.72
N ASP A 273 22.51 45.19 14.85
CA ASP A 273 23.20 45.33 13.57
C ASP A 273 22.66 44.37 12.50
N SER A 274 22.68 44.88 11.27
CA SER A 274 22.30 44.31 10.00
C SER A 274 23.37 43.40 9.42
N LEU A 275 23.02 42.32 8.67
CA LEU A 275 23.71 41.93 7.42
C LEU A 275 23.09 40.71 6.69
N SER A 276 22.61 41.02 5.48
CA SER A 276 22.67 40.28 4.19
C SER A 276 22.02 38.90 3.98
N ALA A 277 21.22 38.91 2.90
CA ALA A 277 20.68 37.83 2.10
C ALA A 277 21.70 36.84 1.52
N LYS A 278 21.23 35.61 1.27
CA LYS A 278 21.57 34.71 0.15
C LYS A 278 20.43 33.67 0.04
N ALA A 279 19.54 33.83 -0.93
CA ALA A 279 19.63 33.32 -2.30
C ALA A 279 19.37 31.79 -2.37
N GLU A 280 18.24 31.50 -3.00
CA GLU A 280 17.65 30.20 -3.34
C GLU A 280 18.62 29.30 -4.12
N ASN A 281 18.44 27.98 -3.99
CA ASN A 281 18.90 27.05 -5.02
C ASN A 281 17.91 25.90 -5.16
N GLY A 282 17.14 25.93 -6.25
CA GLY A 282 16.46 24.77 -6.80
C GLY A 282 17.46 23.82 -7.44
N VAL A 283 17.20 22.52 -7.36
CA VAL A 283 18.03 21.50 -8.01
C VAL A 283 17.40 21.09 -9.33
N GLU A 284 18.04 21.53 -10.42
CA GLU A 284 17.85 21.02 -11.78
C GLU A 284 18.34 19.55 -11.90
N ILE A 285 17.53 18.70 -12.52
CA ILE A 285 17.92 17.36 -12.96
C ILE A 285 18.80 17.50 -14.20
N ARG A 286 20.13 17.34 -14.05
CA ARG A 286 21.07 17.27 -15.19
C ARG A 286 21.14 15.85 -15.77
N SER A 287 20.56 15.72 -16.96
CA SER A 287 20.87 14.85 -18.11
C SER A 287 21.39 13.41 -17.92
N ASN A 288 20.51 12.43 -18.19
CA ASN A 288 20.83 11.13 -18.80
C ASN A 288 20.53 11.21 -20.32
N GLU A 289 21.30 12.01 -21.06
CA GLU A 289 21.03 12.41 -22.46
C GLU A 289 20.96 11.27 -23.51
N THR A 290 21.26 10.01 -23.18
CA THR A 290 21.37 8.94 -24.19
C THR A 290 20.13 8.07 -24.41
N LEU A 291 19.11 8.13 -23.55
CA LEU A 291 17.90 7.28 -23.64
C LEU A 291 16.60 8.07 -23.85
N GLN A 292 16.66 9.40 -23.91
CA GLN A 292 15.48 10.23 -24.14
C GLN A 292 15.10 10.24 -25.62
N LEU A 293 13.87 9.87 -25.91
CA LEU A 293 13.30 9.85 -27.26
C LEU A 293 12.36 11.04 -27.43
N ASP A 294 12.34 11.58 -28.65
CA ASP A 294 11.46 12.70 -29.02
C ASP A 294 10.00 12.25 -29.11
N PHE A 295 9.08 13.05 -28.55
CA PHE A 295 7.65 12.74 -28.55
C PHE A 295 7.09 12.63 -29.97
N THR A 296 7.52 13.49 -30.89
CA THR A 296 7.06 13.45 -32.28
C THR A 296 7.48 12.15 -32.96
N ALA A 297 8.70 11.68 -32.70
CA ALA A 297 9.16 10.39 -33.20
C ALA A 297 8.33 9.21 -32.66
N ILE A 298 7.96 9.22 -31.38
CA ILE A 298 7.11 8.18 -30.78
C ILE A 298 5.67 8.25 -31.34
N MET A 299 5.14 9.45 -31.52
CA MET A 299 3.82 9.67 -32.10
C MET A 299 3.76 9.13 -33.53
N ALA A 300 4.78 9.41 -34.35
CA ALA A 300 4.91 8.84 -35.68
C ALA A 300 5.03 7.30 -35.64
N ALA A 301 5.88 6.77 -34.75
CA ALA A 301 6.10 5.33 -34.61
C ALA A 301 4.84 4.55 -34.22
N THR A 302 3.92 5.17 -33.48
CA THR A 302 2.68 4.55 -32.99
C THR A 302 1.45 4.91 -33.83
N ASN A 303 1.62 5.64 -34.93
CA ASN A 303 0.53 6.23 -35.72
C ASN A 303 -0.44 7.03 -34.83
N ASN A 304 0.10 8.02 -34.11
CA ASN A 304 -0.60 8.86 -33.15
C ASN A 304 -1.35 8.07 -32.07
N PHE A 305 -0.69 7.07 -31.48
CA PHE A 305 -1.30 6.17 -30.47
C PHE A 305 -2.63 5.56 -30.92
N SER A 306 -2.72 5.18 -32.21
CA SER A 306 -3.93 4.58 -32.78
C SER A 306 -4.36 3.34 -32.01
N ASP A 307 -5.67 3.20 -31.79
CA ASP A 307 -6.24 2.00 -31.15
C ASP A 307 -5.95 0.72 -31.95
N ALA A 308 -5.70 0.81 -33.26
CA ALA A 308 -5.27 -0.34 -34.08
C ALA A 308 -3.91 -0.90 -33.65
N ASN A 309 -3.07 -0.07 -33.04
CA ASN A 309 -1.75 -0.45 -32.52
C ASN A 309 -1.79 -0.80 -31.03
N LYS A 310 -2.95 -0.75 -30.37
CA LYS A 310 -3.04 -0.98 -28.93
C LYS A 310 -2.83 -2.47 -28.60
N LEU A 311 -1.81 -2.75 -27.80
CA LEU A 311 -1.47 -4.09 -27.34
C LEU A 311 -2.24 -4.47 -26.07
N GLY A 312 -2.54 -3.48 -25.22
CA GLY A 312 -3.28 -3.67 -23.99
C GLY A 312 -3.45 -2.38 -23.21
N GLN A 313 -4.27 -2.43 -22.15
CA GLN A 313 -4.48 -1.34 -21.21
C GLN A 313 -4.60 -1.91 -19.80
N GLY A 314 -3.80 -1.40 -18.88
CA GLY A 314 -3.85 -1.75 -17.46
C GLY A 314 -4.15 -0.52 -16.59
N GLY A 315 -4.07 -0.69 -15.26
CA GLY A 315 -4.25 0.41 -14.30
C GLY A 315 -3.23 1.55 -14.44
N PHE A 316 -2.14 1.31 -15.17
CA PHE A 316 -0.97 2.20 -15.26
C PHE A 316 -0.84 2.90 -16.61
N GLY A 317 -1.73 2.62 -17.57
CA GLY A 317 -1.70 3.24 -18.89
C GLY A 317 -1.98 2.27 -20.03
N SER A 318 -1.88 2.79 -21.25
CA SER A 318 -2.07 2.00 -22.47
C SER A 318 -0.71 1.67 -23.09
N VAL A 319 -0.60 0.46 -23.63
CA VAL A 319 0.60 -0.03 -24.33
C VAL A 319 0.28 -0.16 -25.80
N TYR A 320 1.14 0.39 -26.65
CA TYR A 320 0.98 0.40 -28.10
C TYR A 320 2.17 -0.27 -28.79
N LYS A 321 1.92 -0.98 -29.89
CA LYS A 321 2.97 -1.40 -30.82
C LYS A 321 3.41 -0.18 -31.60
N GLY A 322 4.72 0.00 -31.74
CA GLY A 322 5.29 1.03 -32.58
C GLY A 322 6.40 0.49 -33.46
N ARG A 323 6.77 1.26 -34.48
CA ARG A 323 7.94 1.01 -35.32
C ARG A 323 8.76 2.29 -35.42
N LEU A 324 9.95 2.28 -34.83
CA LEU A 324 10.87 3.42 -34.88
C LEU A 324 11.41 3.64 -36.30
N SER A 325 11.97 4.81 -36.59
CA SER A 325 12.50 5.19 -37.91
C SER A 325 13.62 4.28 -38.41
N ASN A 326 14.36 3.64 -37.49
CA ASN A 326 15.38 2.63 -37.78
C ASN A 326 14.79 1.25 -38.13
N GLY A 327 13.47 1.11 -38.20
CA GLY A 327 12.76 -0.14 -38.50
C GLY A 327 12.50 -1.04 -37.29
N GLN A 328 13.02 -0.70 -36.10
CA GLN A 328 12.88 -1.50 -34.89
C GLN A 328 11.44 -1.47 -34.36
N GLU A 329 10.87 -2.65 -34.13
CA GLU A 329 9.57 -2.77 -33.45
C GLU A 329 9.72 -2.56 -31.94
N VAL A 330 8.81 -1.79 -31.36
CA VAL A 330 8.84 -1.39 -29.95
C VAL A 330 7.46 -1.51 -29.30
N ALA A 331 7.45 -1.66 -27.98
CA ALA A 331 6.26 -1.52 -27.16
C ALA A 331 6.31 -0.18 -26.41
N VAL A 332 5.34 0.69 -26.65
CA VAL A 332 5.26 2.05 -26.12
C VAL A 332 4.21 2.09 -25.02
N LYS A 333 4.64 2.16 -23.75
CA LYS A 333 3.77 2.30 -22.58
C LYS A 333 3.58 3.78 -22.30
N ARG A 334 2.39 4.31 -22.60
CA ARG A 334 2.00 5.70 -22.31
C ARG A 334 1.26 5.72 -20.97
N LEU A 335 1.90 6.28 -19.96
CA LEU A 335 1.34 6.37 -18.61
C LEU A 335 0.29 7.48 -18.56
N SER A 336 -0.70 7.33 -17.67
CA SER A 336 -1.78 8.31 -17.53
C SER A 336 -1.28 9.61 -16.90
N GLY A 337 -1.32 10.71 -17.66
CA GLY A 337 -0.74 12.02 -17.27
C GLY A 337 -1.41 12.76 -16.09
N ASN A 338 -2.43 12.15 -15.46
CA ASN A 338 -3.17 12.73 -14.33
C ASN A 338 -3.02 11.92 -13.02
N SER A 339 -2.19 10.88 -12.99
CA SER A 339 -1.98 10.06 -11.79
C SER A 339 -0.61 10.30 -11.16
N MET A 340 -0.56 10.67 -9.87
CA MET A 340 0.71 10.76 -9.11
C MET A 340 1.44 9.41 -9.05
N GLN A 341 0.70 8.32 -9.22
CA GLN A 341 1.23 6.97 -9.33
C GLN A 341 2.02 6.76 -10.64
N GLY A 342 1.52 7.23 -11.79
CA GLY A 342 2.22 7.13 -13.06
C GLY A 342 3.58 7.87 -13.06
N ASP A 343 3.69 9.00 -12.38
CA ASP A 343 4.97 9.72 -12.25
C ASP A 343 6.01 8.96 -11.42
N MET A 344 5.59 8.27 -10.36
CA MET A 344 6.49 7.45 -9.54
C MET A 344 6.92 6.18 -10.27
N GLU A 345 5.98 5.54 -10.97
CA GLU A 345 6.25 4.36 -11.78
C GLU A 345 7.20 4.70 -12.93
N PHE A 346 6.99 5.85 -13.58
CA PHE A 346 7.91 6.38 -14.59
C PHE A 346 9.32 6.56 -14.02
N LYS A 347 9.45 7.23 -12.87
CA LYS A 347 10.74 7.44 -12.22
C LYS A 347 11.40 6.12 -11.83
N ASN A 348 10.66 5.17 -11.27
CA ASN A 348 11.17 3.85 -10.91
C ASN A 348 11.65 3.10 -12.16
N GLU A 349 10.83 3.01 -13.20
CA GLU A 349 11.18 2.29 -14.42
C GLU A 349 12.40 2.92 -15.12
N VAL A 350 12.48 4.25 -15.21
CA VAL A 350 13.64 4.95 -15.80
C VAL A 350 14.91 4.79 -14.94
N LEU A 351 14.83 4.90 -13.61
CA LEU A 351 16.00 4.80 -12.73
C LEU A 351 16.53 3.36 -12.58
N LEU A 352 15.62 2.38 -12.57
CA LEU A 352 15.94 0.97 -12.34
C LEU A 352 16.22 0.24 -13.65
N VAL A 353 15.26 0.23 -14.57
CA VAL A 353 15.28 -0.66 -15.75
C VAL A 353 16.33 -0.22 -16.76
N ALA A 354 16.64 1.08 -16.84
CA ALA A 354 17.73 1.58 -17.70
C ALA A 354 19.09 0.94 -17.37
N LYS A 355 19.28 0.41 -16.15
CA LYS A 355 20.53 -0.22 -15.70
C LYS A 355 20.47 -1.75 -15.72
N LEU A 356 19.33 -2.35 -16.06
CA LEU A 356 19.15 -3.81 -16.05
C LEU A 356 19.34 -4.38 -17.45
N GLN A 357 20.21 -5.39 -17.56
CA GLN A 357 20.45 -6.11 -18.79
C GLN A 357 20.53 -7.60 -18.48
N HIS A 358 19.46 -8.33 -18.78
CA HIS A 358 19.42 -9.77 -18.59
C HIS A 358 18.44 -10.39 -19.58
N ARG A 359 18.75 -11.62 -20.05
CA ARG A 359 17.94 -12.31 -21.08
C ARG A 359 16.50 -12.56 -20.66
N ASN A 360 16.25 -12.71 -19.35
CA ASN A 360 14.94 -12.96 -18.77
C ASN A 360 14.26 -11.70 -18.19
N LEU A 361 14.71 -10.50 -18.54
CA LEU A 361 14.03 -9.24 -18.23
C LEU A 361 13.71 -8.50 -19.53
N VAL A 362 12.62 -7.73 -19.55
CA VAL A 362 12.29 -6.86 -20.69
C VAL A 362 13.22 -5.65 -20.69
N LYS A 363 13.84 -5.38 -21.83
CA LYS A 363 14.77 -4.27 -22.02
C LYS A 363 14.04 -2.94 -22.27
N LEU A 364 14.30 -1.95 -21.43
CA LEU A 364 13.95 -0.56 -21.70
C LEU A 364 14.90 0.01 -22.76
N LEU A 365 14.34 0.51 -23.86
CA LEU A 365 15.09 1.11 -24.97
C LEU A 365 15.19 2.63 -24.86
N GLY A 366 14.21 3.26 -24.22
CA GLY A 366 14.21 4.70 -24.00
C GLY A 366 12.97 5.18 -23.26
N PHE A 367 12.91 6.47 -23.01
CA PHE A 367 11.76 7.12 -22.41
C PHE A 367 11.53 8.49 -23.04
N CYS A 368 10.31 9.01 -22.92
CA CYS A 368 9.98 10.37 -23.29
C CYS A 368 9.32 11.05 -22.09
N LEU A 369 9.87 12.21 -21.73
CA LEU A 369 9.41 13.10 -20.68
C LEU A 369 9.20 14.48 -21.30
N GLU A 370 7.98 14.77 -21.74
CA GLU A 370 7.65 16.06 -22.34
C GLU A 370 6.31 16.57 -21.80
N ARG A 371 6.30 17.74 -21.16
CA ARG A 371 5.12 18.33 -20.50
C ARG A 371 4.45 17.33 -19.53
N LYS A 372 3.23 16.86 -19.85
CA LYS A 372 2.47 15.86 -19.09
C LYS A 372 2.65 14.44 -19.60
N GLU A 373 3.36 14.25 -20.71
CA GLU A 373 3.61 12.93 -21.28
C GLU A 373 4.70 12.21 -20.49
N ARG A 374 4.40 10.96 -20.15
CA ARG A 374 5.29 10.02 -19.47
C ARG A 374 5.22 8.73 -20.27
N ILE A 375 6.23 8.49 -21.10
CA ILE A 375 6.21 7.39 -22.05
C ILE A 375 7.48 6.56 -21.90
N LEU A 376 7.30 5.25 -21.82
CA LEU A 376 8.39 4.29 -21.75
C LEU A 376 8.38 3.45 -23.02
N VAL A 377 9.55 3.24 -23.61
CA VAL A 377 9.73 2.51 -24.85
C VAL A 377 10.54 1.26 -24.58
N TYR A 378 9.91 0.11 -24.76
CA TYR A 378 10.45 -1.22 -24.53
C TYR A 378 10.73 -1.96 -25.83
N GLU A 379 11.56 -3.00 -25.77
CA GLU A 379 11.60 -4.01 -26.83
C GLU A 379 10.20 -4.63 -27.03
N PHE A 380 9.81 -4.86 -28.29
CA PHE A 380 8.57 -5.56 -28.57
C PHE A 380 8.73 -7.07 -28.35
N VAL A 381 7.85 -7.66 -27.56
CA VAL A 381 7.86 -9.08 -27.21
C VAL A 381 6.62 -9.75 -27.82
N PRO A 382 6.77 -10.65 -28.82
CA PRO A 382 5.68 -11.00 -29.74
C PRO A 382 4.60 -11.94 -29.17
N ASN A 383 4.94 -12.85 -28.25
CA ASN A 383 3.99 -13.87 -27.76
C ASN A 383 3.16 -13.41 -26.55
N LYS A 384 3.05 -12.09 -26.34
CA LYS A 384 2.29 -11.46 -25.26
C LYS A 384 2.72 -11.96 -23.87
N SER A 385 1.85 -11.80 -22.88
CA SER A 385 2.03 -12.22 -21.50
C SER A 385 1.62 -13.68 -21.27
N LEU A 386 2.21 -14.32 -20.25
CA LEU A 386 2.01 -15.72 -19.93
C LEU A 386 0.55 -16.04 -19.58
N ASP A 387 -0.12 -15.14 -18.85
CA ASP A 387 -1.53 -15.26 -18.47
C ASP A 387 -2.47 -15.44 -19.68
N PHE A 388 -2.16 -14.79 -20.81
CA PHE A 388 -2.91 -14.91 -22.06
C PHE A 388 -2.86 -16.32 -22.66
N LEU A 389 -1.82 -17.10 -22.34
CA LEU A 389 -1.65 -18.47 -22.79
C LEU A 389 -2.15 -19.48 -21.75
N ILE A 390 -1.73 -19.35 -20.48
CA ILE A 390 -2.00 -20.39 -19.46
C ILE A 390 -3.48 -20.44 -19.06
N PHE A 391 -4.21 -19.33 -19.06
CA PHE A 391 -5.62 -19.29 -18.63
C PHE A 391 -6.61 -19.46 -19.79
N ASP A 392 -6.13 -19.49 -21.03
CA ASP A 392 -6.96 -19.74 -22.20
C ASP A 392 -6.94 -21.24 -22.53
N GLN A 393 -8.12 -21.85 -22.63
CA GLN A 393 -8.27 -23.29 -22.81
C GLN A 393 -7.72 -23.80 -24.15
N THR A 394 -7.71 -22.95 -25.17
CA THR A 394 -7.20 -23.31 -26.51
C THR A 394 -5.71 -23.03 -26.61
N LYS A 395 -5.26 -21.88 -26.09
CA LYS A 395 -3.85 -21.47 -26.20
C LYS A 395 -2.92 -22.21 -25.23
N ARG A 396 -3.41 -22.71 -24.10
CA ARG A 396 -2.60 -23.49 -23.15
C ARG A 396 -1.97 -24.74 -23.76
N ALA A 397 -2.58 -25.31 -24.81
CA ALA A 397 -2.03 -26.44 -25.55
C ALA A 397 -0.70 -26.11 -26.26
N GLN A 398 -0.39 -24.82 -26.45
CA GLN A 398 0.90 -24.37 -26.97
C GLN A 398 2.03 -24.46 -25.93
N LEU A 399 1.70 -24.66 -24.65
CA LEU A 399 2.65 -24.77 -23.54
C LEU A 399 2.71 -26.21 -23.07
N ASN A 400 3.49 -27.03 -23.77
CA ASN A 400 3.84 -28.38 -23.32
C ASN A 400 4.74 -28.33 -22.07
N TRP A 401 5.03 -29.50 -21.48
CA TRP A 401 5.83 -29.55 -20.24
C TRP A 401 7.18 -28.86 -20.38
N GLU A 402 7.92 -29.16 -21.45
CA GLU A 402 9.27 -28.61 -21.68
C GLU A 402 9.25 -27.07 -21.68
N ARG A 403 8.28 -26.47 -22.37
CA ARG A 403 8.12 -25.01 -22.40
C ARG A 403 7.78 -24.45 -21.03
N ARG A 404 6.85 -25.06 -20.30
CA ARG A 404 6.48 -24.62 -18.94
C ARG A 404 7.67 -24.70 -17.98
N TYR A 405 8.42 -25.79 -18.03
CA TYR A 405 9.63 -25.97 -17.22
C TYR A 405 10.72 -24.93 -17.56
N LYS A 406 10.94 -24.67 -18.86
CA LYS A 406 11.85 -23.61 -19.32
C LYS A 406 11.41 -22.22 -18.87
N ILE A 407 10.10 -21.95 -18.85
CA ILE A 407 9.52 -20.71 -18.34
C ILE A 407 9.78 -20.57 -16.82
N ILE A 408 9.50 -21.60 -16.03
CA ILE A 408 9.76 -21.61 -14.58
C ILE A 408 11.25 -21.32 -14.30
N GLY A 409 12.16 -22.03 -14.98
CA GLY A 409 13.60 -21.83 -14.82
C GLY A 409 14.10 -20.47 -15.34
N GLY A 410 13.46 -19.89 -16.36
CA GLY A 410 13.78 -18.56 -16.86
C GLY A 410 13.35 -17.45 -15.90
N ILE A 411 12.15 -17.55 -15.31
CA ILE A 411 11.67 -16.62 -14.29
C ILE A 411 12.57 -16.67 -13.06
N ALA A 412 12.94 -17.89 -12.60
CA ALA A 412 13.82 -18.07 -11.45
C ALA A 412 15.18 -17.39 -11.65
N ARG A 413 15.78 -17.53 -12.84
CA ARG A 413 17.03 -16.84 -13.21
C ARG A 413 16.86 -15.32 -13.29
N GLY A 414 15.73 -14.83 -13.79
CA GLY A 414 15.41 -13.41 -13.82
C GLY A 414 15.36 -12.79 -12.41
N LEU A 415 14.69 -13.47 -11.47
CA LEU A 415 14.62 -13.04 -10.07
C LEU A 415 15.96 -13.15 -9.34
N LEU A 416 16.72 -14.24 -9.56
CA LEU A 416 18.08 -14.37 -9.03
C LEU A 416 18.95 -13.18 -9.43
N TYR A 417 18.89 -12.79 -10.71
CA TYR A 417 19.61 -11.61 -11.18
C TYR A 417 19.18 -10.33 -10.45
N LEU A 418 17.88 -10.12 -10.23
CA LEU A 418 17.38 -8.93 -9.51
C LEU A 418 17.82 -8.91 -8.03
N HIS A 419 17.85 -10.07 -7.38
CA HIS A 419 18.08 -10.16 -5.93
C HIS A 419 19.56 -10.23 -5.55
N GLU A 420 20.39 -10.88 -6.38
CA GLU A 420 21.75 -11.30 -6.01
C GLU A 420 22.80 -10.90 -7.06
N ASP A 421 22.58 -11.14 -8.37
CA ASP A 421 23.66 -10.95 -9.37
C ASP A 421 23.77 -9.53 -9.95
N SER A 422 22.73 -8.72 -9.82
CA SER A 422 22.75 -7.34 -10.29
C SER A 422 23.50 -6.44 -9.30
N ARG A 423 24.07 -5.33 -9.81
CA ARG A 423 24.84 -4.38 -9.01
C ARG A 423 24.07 -3.82 -7.81
N LEU A 424 22.75 -3.74 -7.91
CA LEU A 424 21.86 -3.23 -6.88
C LEU A 424 20.79 -4.28 -6.63
N ARG A 425 20.55 -4.63 -5.36
CA ARG A 425 19.47 -5.54 -5.01
C ARG A 425 18.11 -4.87 -5.28
N ILE A 426 17.29 -5.50 -6.11
CA ILE A 426 15.99 -4.97 -6.54
C ILE A 426 14.89 -5.94 -6.17
N ILE A 427 13.88 -5.47 -5.44
CA ILE A 427 12.66 -6.24 -5.12
C ILE A 427 11.56 -5.81 -6.07
N HIS A 428 10.95 -6.74 -6.79
CA HIS A 428 9.96 -6.47 -7.84
C HIS A 428 8.59 -6.07 -7.29
N ARG A 429 8.09 -6.77 -6.25
CA ARG A 429 6.83 -6.52 -5.51
C ARG A 429 5.51 -6.70 -6.28
N ASP A 430 5.54 -7.01 -7.58
CA ASP A 430 4.34 -7.25 -8.40
C ASP A 430 4.60 -8.36 -9.43
N LEU A 431 5.27 -9.43 -9.01
CA LEU A 431 5.49 -10.60 -9.86
C LEU A 431 4.18 -11.39 -10.01
N LYS A 432 3.73 -11.57 -11.25
CA LYS A 432 2.48 -12.29 -11.60
C LYS A 432 2.50 -12.75 -13.05
N ALA A 433 1.58 -13.62 -13.43
CA ALA A 433 1.54 -14.19 -14.79
C ALA A 433 1.40 -13.12 -15.90
N SER A 434 0.64 -12.05 -15.68
CA SER A 434 0.49 -10.97 -16.67
C SER A 434 1.74 -10.09 -16.84
N ASN A 435 2.68 -10.16 -15.89
CA ASN A 435 3.96 -9.44 -15.95
C ASN A 435 5.11 -10.30 -16.52
N ILE A 436 4.84 -11.53 -16.95
CA ILE A 436 5.81 -12.38 -17.65
C ILE A 436 5.50 -12.37 -19.15
N LEU A 437 6.32 -11.70 -19.96
CA LEU A 437 6.19 -11.71 -21.41
C LEU A 437 6.97 -12.87 -22.03
N LEU A 438 6.57 -13.31 -23.23
CA LEU A 438 7.21 -14.42 -23.94
C LEU A 438 7.79 -13.96 -25.29
N ASP A 439 9.10 -14.16 -25.46
CA ASP A 439 9.78 -13.86 -26.72
C ASP A 439 9.42 -14.87 -27.83
N ALA A 440 9.96 -14.67 -29.04
CA ALA A 440 9.65 -15.49 -30.21
C ALA A 440 9.94 -16.99 -29.98
N GLU A 441 10.92 -17.32 -29.16
CA GLU A 441 11.32 -18.67 -28.79
C GLU A 441 10.67 -19.16 -27.48
N MET A 442 9.62 -18.48 -27.01
CA MET A 442 8.86 -18.79 -25.79
C MET A 442 9.69 -18.73 -24.50
N ASN A 443 10.76 -17.93 -24.48
CA ASN A 443 11.49 -17.66 -23.25
C ASN A 443 10.80 -16.55 -22.45
N PRO A 444 10.79 -16.64 -21.12
CA PRO A 444 10.15 -15.64 -20.27
C PRO A 444 11.03 -14.40 -20.12
N LYS A 445 10.38 -13.24 -20.12
CA LYS A 445 10.94 -11.94 -19.78
C LYS A 445 10.06 -11.26 -18.74
N ILE A 446 10.61 -11.00 -17.56
CA ILE A 446 9.95 -10.26 -16.47
C ILE A 446 9.82 -8.79 -16.89
N SER A 447 8.64 -8.23 -16.68
CA SER A 447 8.26 -6.87 -17.06
C SER A 447 7.56 -6.13 -15.92
N ASP A 448 7.28 -4.84 -16.11
CA ASP A 448 6.50 -3.99 -15.20
C ASP A 448 7.17 -3.72 -13.84
N PHE A 449 8.26 -2.96 -13.87
CA PHE A 449 9.05 -2.58 -12.69
C PHE A 449 8.54 -1.32 -11.98
N GLY A 450 7.34 -0.82 -12.31
CA GLY A 450 6.80 0.41 -11.73
C GLY A 450 6.72 0.39 -10.20
N MET A 451 6.56 -0.79 -9.60
CA MET A 451 6.49 -1.01 -8.15
C MET A 451 7.81 -1.41 -7.50
N ALA A 452 8.88 -1.61 -8.29
CA ALA A 452 10.13 -2.14 -7.79
C ALA A 452 10.83 -1.19 -6.81
N ARG A 453 11.68 -1.74 -5.94
CA ARG A 453 12.44 -1.00 -4.93
C ARG A 453 13.89 -1.44 -4.88
N LEU A 454 14.77 -0.46 -4.70
CA LEU A 454 16.20 -0.67 -4.46
C LEU A 454 16.46 -0.91 -2.99
N PHE A 455 17.29 -1.89 -2.70
CA PHE A 455 17.92 -2.07 -1.40
C PHE A 455 19.37 -1.61 -1.48
N GLU A 456 19.81 -0.94 -0.42
CA GLU A 456 21.23 -0.69 -0.19
C GLU A 456 21.95 -2.02 0.11
N ILE A 457 23.27 -2.06 -0.03
CA ILE A 457 24.08 -3.30 -0.02
C ILE A 457 23.81 -4.17 1.22
N ASP A 458 23.59 -3.54 2.38
CA ASP A 458 23.36 -4.24 3.65
C ASP A 458 21.88 -4.42 4.01
N GLN A 459 20.97 -3.86 3.20
CA GLN A 459 19.54 -3.96 3.46
C GLN A 459 19.01 -5.32 2.99
N THR A 460 18.45 -6.08 3.92
CA THR A 460 17.84 -7.40 3.67
C THR A 460 16.31 -7.35 3.67
N GLN A 461 15.74 -6.32 4.29
CA GLN A 461 14.30 -6.09 4.41
C GLN A 461 13.97 -4.60 4.34
N GLY A 462 12.84 -4.29 3.70
CA GLY A 462 12.27 -2.95 3.64
C GLY A 462 10.89 -2.94 4.28
N ASN A 463 10.51 -1.81 4.86
CA ASN A 463 9.19 -1.59 5.43
C ASN A 463 8.49 -0.48 4.63
N THR A 464 7.18 -0.62 4.41
CA THR A 464 6.38 0.36 3.69
C THR A 464 4.98 0.42 4.28
N SER A 465 4.48 1.63 4.49
CA SER A 465 3.06 1.86 4.82
C SER A 465 2.15 1.74 3.59
N ARG A 466 2.73 1.82 2.38
CA ARG A 466 2.01 1.68 1.11
C ARG A 466 2.18 0.27 0.57
N ILE A 467 1.13 -0.54 0.72
CA ILE A 467 1.02 -1.89 0.16
C ILE A 467 0.52 -1.76 -1.28
N VAL A 468 1.33 -2.24 -2.22
CA VAL A 468 1.03 -2.27 -3.67
C VAL A 468 1.40 -3.63 -4.23
N GLY A 469 0.70 -4.07 -5.26
CA GLY A 469 0.91 -5.39 -5.86
C GLY A 469 -0.42 -6.07 -6.13
N THR A 470 -0.38 -7.28 -6.65
CA THR A 470 -1.58 -8.02 -7.06
C THR A 470 -1.99 -9.01 -5.98
N TYR A 471 -3.25 -8.90 -5.53
CA TYR A 471 -3.83 -9.80 -4.54
C TYR A 471 -3.75 -11.27 -5.00
N GLY A 472 -3.46 -12.18 -4.07
CA GLY A 472 -3.18 -13.59 -4.37
C GLY A 472 -1.69 -13.91 -4.61
N TYR A 473 -0.88 -12.94 -5.07
CA TYR A 473 0.57 -13.10 -5.22
C TYR A 473 1.37 -12.49 -4.08
N MET A 474 0.75 -11.60 -3.29
CA MET A 474 1.44 -10.88 -2.21
C MET A 474 1.68 -11.78 -1.00
N ALA A 475 2.92 -11.76 -0.51
CA ALA A 475 3.31 -12.50 0.69
C ALA A 475 2.58 -11.98 1.95
N PRO A 476 2.25 -12.86 2.93
CA PRO A 476 1.48 -12.49 4.10
C PRO A 476 2.15 -11.40 4.94
N GLU A 477 3.46 -11.47 5.18
CA GLU A 477 4.19 -10.46 5.95
C GLU A 477 4.15 -9.07 5.28
N TYR A 478 4.06 -9.05 3.95
CA TYR A 478 3.97 -7.83 3.18
C TYR A 478 2.57 -7.23 3.24
N VAL A 479 1.52 -8.06 3.17
CA VAL A 479 0.12 -7.61 3.29
C VAL A 479 -0.21 -7.19 4.72
N ILE A 480 0.30 -7.91 5.72
CA ILE A 480 -0.07 -7.73 7.12
C ILE A 480 0.79 -6.63 7.77
N HIS A 481 2.10 -6.62 7.50
CA HIS A 481 3.05 -5.75 8.19
C HIS A 481 3.72 -4.72 7.27
N GLY A 482 3.43 -4.73 5.97
CA GLY A 482 4.13 -3.86 5.02
C GLY A 482 5.61 -4.21 4.87
N GLN A 483 6.03 -5.41 5.26
CA GLN A 483 7.43 -5.85 5.21
C GLN A 483 7.67 -6.53 3.87
N PHE A 484 8.61 -6.03 3.08
CA PHE A 484 8.97 -6.64 1.80
C PHE A 484 10.46 -6.95 1.76
N SER A 485 10.80 -8.03 1.05
CA SER A 485 12.18 -8.46 0.84
C SER A 485 12.27 -9.31 -0.43
N ALA A 486 13.46 -9.82 -0.74
CA ALA A 486 13.64 -10.83 -1.77
C ALA A 486 12.72 -12.05 -1.54
N LYS A 487 12.46 -12.41 -0.27
CA LYS A 487 11.57 -13.52 0.10
C LYS A 487 10.09 -13.25 -0.16
N SER A 488 9.69 -11.99 -0.32
CA SER A 488 8.32 -11.64 -0.71
C SER A 488 8.11 -11.90 -2.21
N ASP A 489 9.12 -11.63 -3.05
CA ASP A 489 9.10 -12.03 -4.47
C ASP A 489 9.19 -13.56 -4.63
N VAL A 490 9.93 -14.26 -3.75
CA VAL A 490 9.97 -15.74 -3.72
C VAL A 490 8.56 -16.30 -3.48
N PHE A 491 7.79 -15.71 -2.57
CA PHE A 491 6.39 -16.12 -2.36
C PHE A 491 5.57 -15.98 -3.64
N SER A 492 5.61 -14.80 -4.29
CA SER A 492 4.93 -14.56 -5.56
C SER A 492 5.38 -15.53 -6.66
N PHE A 493 6.66 -15.92 -6.67
CA PHE A 493 7.18 -16.93 -7.58
C PHE A 493 6.57 -18.30 -7.33
N GLY A 494 6.47 -18.74 -6.07
CA GLY A 494 5.83 -20.02 -5.72
C GLY A 494 4.38 -20.09 -6.19
N VAL A 495 3.62 -19.02 -5.97
CA VAL A 495 2.25 -18.87 -6.47
C VAL A 495 2.22 -19.00 -8.00
N LEU A 496 3.07 -18.26 -8.70
CA LEU A 496 3.16 -18.27 -10.16
C LEU A 496 3.52 -19.66 -10.72
N VAL A 497 4.39 -20.42 -10.05
CA VAL A 497 4.69 -21.80 -10.44
C VAL A 497 3.44 -22.68 -10.35
N LEU A 498 2.63 -22.56 -9.30
CA LEU A 498 1.39 -23.34 -9.18
C LEU A 498 0.37 -22.99 -10.27
N GLU A 499 0.27 -21.72 -10.67
CA GLU A 499 -0.55 -21.31 -11.83
C GLU A 499 -0.03 -21.90 -13.15
N ILE A 500 1.29 -21.91 -13.35
CA ILE A 500 1.91 -22.51 -14.53
C ILE A 500 1.64 -24.02 -14.59
N LEU A 501 1.66 -24.71 -13.46
CA LEU A 501 1.44 -26.15 -13.41
C LEU A 501 -0.03 -26.53 -13.58
N SER A 502 -0.95 -25.75 -13.02
CA SER A 502 -2.39 -26.04 -13.03
C SER A 502 -3.12 -25.48 -14.25
N GLY A 503 -2.60 -24.41 -14.86
CA GLY A 503 -3.36 -23.62 -15.83
C GLY A 503 -4.60 -22.96 -15.21
N GLN A 504 -4.66 -22.79 -13.89
CA GLN A 504 -5.79 -22.17 -13.19
C GLN A 504 -5.34 -20.90 -12.46
N LYS A 505 -6.23 -19.91 -12.40
CA LYS A 505 -6.00 -18.69 -11.60
C LYS A 505 -6.17 -19.00 -10.11
N ILE A 506 -5.38 -18.30 -9.28
CA ILE A 506 -5.39 -18.38 -7.81
C ILE A 506 -6.81 -18.40 -7.21
N CYS A 507 -7.71 -17.53 -7.70
CA CYS A 507 -9.07 -17.36 -7.15
C CYS A 507 -10.15 -18.34 -7.65
N GLY A 508 -9.82 -19.54 -8.15
CA GLY A 508 -10.81 -20.31 -8.92
C GLY A 508 -10.67 -21.81 -9.07
N VAL A 509 -10.26 -22.56 -8.04
CA VAL A 509 -10.46 -24.02 -8.07
C VAL A 509 -11.90 -24.34 -7.67
N ARG A 510 -12.75 -24.67 -8.66
CA ARG A 510 -14.11 -25.18 -8.39
C ARG A 510 -14.03 -26.69 -8.16
N GLN A 511 -14.27 -27.14 -6.93
CA GLN A 511 -14.53 -28.55 -6.61
C GLN A 511 -15.92 -28.67 -5.99
N GLY A 512 -16.96 -28.73 -6.83
CA GLY A 512 -18.36 -28.68 -6.38
C GLY A 512 -18.78 -27.26 -5.97
N ASP A 513 -19.53 -27.13 -4.87
CA ASP A 513 -20.10 -25.86 -4.36
C ASP A 513 -19.14 -25.04 -3.47
N ASN A 514 -17.94 -25.54 -3.15
CA ASN A 514 -16.95 -24.82 -2.33
C ASN A 514 -15.85 -24.17 -3.19
N ILE A 515 -15.62 -22.87 -2.99
CA ILE A 515 -14.51 -22.11 -3.59
C ILE A 515 -13.29 -22.25 -2.68
N GLU A 516 -12.31 -23.07 -3.07
CA GLU A 516 -11.03 -23.24 -2.35
C GLU A 516 -9.93 -22.47 -3.10
N ASP A 517 -9.09 -21.72 -2.36
CA ASP A 517 -7.92 -21.04 -2.93
C ASP A 517 -6.87 -22.05 -3.44
N LEU A 518 -6.20 -21.74 -4.56
CA LEU A 518 -5.25 -22.65 -5.22
C LEU A 518 -4.12 -23.12 -4.29
N LEU A 519 -3.65 -22.27 -3.36
CA LEU A 519 -2.59 -22.64 -2.41
C LEU A 519 -3.09 -23.70 -1.41
N THR A 520 -4.31 -23.52 -0.92
CA THR A 520 -4.97 -24.45 0.01
C THR A 520 -5.18 -25.81 -0.66
N CYS A 521 -5.70 -25.80 -1.88
CA CYS A 521 -5.90 -27.01 -2.67
C CYS A 521 -4.57 -27.74 -2.98
N ALA A 522 -3.55 -27.00 -3.44
CA ALA A 522 -2.24 -27.56 -3.76
C ALA A 522 -1.58 -28.21 -2.53
N TRP A 523 -1.62 -27.54 -1.37
CA TRP A 523 -1.10 -28.08 -0.11
C TRP A 523 -1.83 -29.34 0.33
N ARG A 524 -3.16 -29.32 0.32
CA ARG A 524 -4.01 -30.46 0.69
C ARG A 524 -3.71 -31.67 -0.19
N LYS A 525 -3.71 -31.48 -1.51
CA LYS A 525 -3.41 -32.55 -2.48
C LYS A 525 -2.00 -33.07 -2.36
N TRP A 526 -1.02 -32.21 -2.09
CA TRP A 526 0.35 -32.64 -1.84
C TRP A 526 0.46 -33.51 -0.59
N ARG A 527 -0.17 -33.10 0.52
CA ARG A 527 -0.21 -33.86 1.79
C ARG A 527 -0.92 -35.21 1.66
N GLU A 528 -1.96 -35.28 0.84
CA GLU A 528 -2.70 -36.52 0.53
C GLU A 528 -1.95 -37.45 -0.45
N GLY A 529 -0.77 -37.07 -0.96
CA GLY A 529 -0.06 -37.83 -1.98
C GLY A 529 -0.69 -37.76 -3.38
N ALA A 530 -1.64 -36.84 -3.56
CA ALA A 530 -2.43 -36.63 -4.78
C ALA A 530 -2.03 -35.37 -5.57
N ALA A 531 -0.84 -34.81 -5.33
CA ALA A 531 -0.40 -33.54 -5.94
C ALA A 531 -0.41 -33.54 -7.49
N THR A 532 -0.31 -34.70 -8.15
CA THR A 532 -0.46 -34.77 -9.61
C THR A 532 -1.85 -34.37 -10.10
N SER A 533 -2.88 -34.39 -9.23
CA SER A 533 -4.25 -34.03 -9.62
C SER A 533 -4.45 -32.54 -9.88
N ILE A 534 -3.54 -31.68 -9.41
CA ILE A 534 -3.61 -30.23 -9.67
C ILE A 534 -2.97 -29.83 -11.00
N VAL A 535 -2.31 -30.77 -11.67
CA VAL A 535 -1.58 -30.52 -12.91
C VAL A 535 -2.56 -30.39 -14.07
N ASP A 536 -2.31 -29.42 -14.95
CA ASP A 536 -3.08 -29.18 -16.16
C ASP A 536 -3.18 -30.48 -16.98
N PRO A 537 -4.39 -31.00 -17.28
CA PRO A 537 -4.56 -32.24 -18.03
C PRO A 537 -3.96 -32.21 -19.44
N THR A 538 -3.68 -31.04 -19.98
CA THR A 538 -3.02 -30.88 -21.29
C THR A 538 -1.53 -31.25 -21.25
N ILE A 539 -0.92 -31.33 -20.05
CA ILE A 539 0.46 -31.76 -19.85
C ILE A 539 0.50 -33.29 -19.93
N THR A 540 0.84 -33.81 -21.10
CA THR A 540 0.89 -35.27 -21.38
C THR A 540 2.31 -35.80 -21.54
N ASP A 541 3.29 -34.92 -21.69
CA ASP A 541 4.69 -35.22 -22.05
C ASP A 541 5.70 -35.02 -20.90
N GLY A 542 5.23 -34.67 -19.70
CA GLY A 542 6.11 -34.34 -18.58
C GLY A 542 6.49 -35.50 -17.67
N SER A 543 7.74 -35.53 -17.22
CA SER A 543 8.18 -36.49 -16.20
C SER A 543 7.47 -36.19 -14.88
N ARG A 544 6.75 -37.19 -14.36
CA ARG A 544 6.04 -37.10 -13.06
C ARG A 544 6.96 -36.61 -11.95
N ASN A 545 8.23 -37.04 -11.95
CA ASN A 545 9.21 -36.64 -10.93
C ASN A 545 9.56 -35.15 -11.03
N GLU A 546 9.71 -34.62 -12.24
CA GLU A 546 10.01 -33.20 -12.46
C GLU A 546 8.82 -32.33 -12.07
N ILE A 547 7.61 -32.73 -12.44
CA ILE A 547 6.37 -32.04 -12.08
C ILE A 547 6.20 -32.01 -10.55
N MET A 548 6.33 -33.16 -9.90
CA MET A 548 6.25 -33.26 -8.43
C MET A 548 7.33 -32.42 -7.75
N ARG A 549 8.54 -32.38 -8.31
CA ARG A 549 9.62 -31.54 -7.82
C ARG A 549 9.28 -30.05 -7.93
N CYS A 550 8.68 -29.61 -9.04
CA CYS A 550 8.22 -28.23 -9.20
C CYS A 550 7.10 -27.87 -8.20
N ILE A 551 6.12 -28.75 -7.98
CA ILE A 551 5.08 -28.54 -6.96
C ILE A 551 5.71 -28.39 -5.57
N HIS A 552 6.67 -29.26 -5.24
CA HIS A 552 7.37 -29.24 -3.97
C HIS A 552 8.16 -27.94 -3.77
N ILE A 553 8.91 -27.49 -4.78
CA ILE A 553 9.65 -26.23 -4.75
C ILE A 553 8.67 -25.05 -4.62
N ALA A 554 7.53 -25.07 -5.32
CA ALA A 554 6.52 -24.03 -5.20
C ALA A 554 5.97 -23.93 -3.78
N LEU A 555 5.67 -25.07 -3.14
CA LEU A 555 5.23 -25.12 -1.75
C LEU A 555 6.28 -24.58 -0.78
N LEU A 556 7.57 -24.89 -0.99
CA LEU A 556 8.68 -24.29 -0.22
C LEU A 556 8.77 -22.77 -0.41
N CYS A 557 8.37 -22.24 -1.57
CA CYS A 557 8.38 -20.80 -1.82
C CYS A 557 7.23 -20.06 -1.12
N VAL A 558 6.08 -20.71 -0.89
CA VAL A 558 4.87 -20.07 -0.30
C VAL A 558 4.69 -20.31 1.20
N GLN A 559 5.78 -20.63 1.90
CA GLN A 559 5.76 -20.86 3.36
C GLN A 559 5.31 -19.60 4.11
N GLU A 560 4.55 -19.77 5.19
CA GLU A 560 4.09 -18.64 6.01
C GLU A 560 5.27 -17.87 6.60
N ASN A 561 6.19 -18.59 7.25
CA ASN A 561 7.39 -18.02 7.81
C ASN A 561 8.41 -17.68 6.72
N VAL A 562 8.85 -16.42 6.70
CA VAL A 562 9.80 -15.84 5.73
C VAL A 562 11.15 -16.57 5.73
N SER A 563 11.57 -17.08 6.90
CA SER A 563 12.85 -17.76 7.07
C SER A 563 12.88 -19.12 6.38
N ASP A 564 11.73 -19.78 6.30
CA ASP A 564 11.60 -21.14 5.73
C ASP A 564 11.55 -21.13 4.20
N ARG A 565 11.29 -19.96 3.59
CA ARG A 565 11.34 -19.79 2.14
C ARG A 565 12.80 -19.85 1.65
N PRO A 566 13.10 -20.56 0.56
CA PRO A 566 14.44 -20.55 -0.03
C PRO A 566 14.78 -19.16 -0.62
N ASN A 567 16.07 -18.88 -0.85
CA ASN A 567 16.46 -17.78 -1.74
C ASN A 567 16.43 -18.24 -3.21
N MET A 568 16.49 -17.30 -4.16
CA MET A 568 16.38 -17.64 -5.58
C MET A 568 17.57 -18.47 -6.08
N ALA A 569 18.77 -18.29 -5.52
CA ALA A 569 19.93 -19.13 -5.83
C ALA A 569 19.64 -20.61 -5.50
N SER A 570 19.06 -20.87 -4.33
CA SER A 570 18.65 -22.21 -3.90
C SER A 570 17.56 -22.75 -4.81
N VAL A 571 16.55 -21.94 -5.17
CA VAL A 571 15.49 -22.36 -6.11
C VAL A 571 16.06 -22.77 -7.46
N VAL A 572 16.97 -21.99 -8.03
CA VAL A 572 17.64 -22.31 -9.30
C VAL A 572 18.45 -23.61 -9.20
N LEU A 573 19.13 -23.84 -8.07
CA LEU A 573 19.86 -25.08 -7.82
C LEU A 573 18.93 -26.29 -7.64
N MET A 574 17.81 -26.11 -6.93
CA MET A 574 16.79 -27.15 -6.73
C MET A 574 16.14 -27.55 -8.06
N LEU A 575 15.90 -26.59 -8.97
CA LEU A 575 15.37 -26.88 -10.30
C LEU A 575 16.39 -27.67 -11.14
N ASN A 576 17.66 -27.24 -11.17
CA ASN A 576 18.65 -27.83 -12.09
C ASN A 576 19.36 -29.10 -11.60
N SER A 577 19.28 -29.44 -10.30
CA SER A 577 20.01 -30.58 -9.73
C SER A 577 19.07 -31.57 -9.03
N TYR A 578 18.97 -32.78 -9.58
CA TYR A 578 18.17 -33.88 -9.01
C TYR A 578 18.83 -34.57 -7.81
N SER A 579 20.12 -34.32 -7.56
CA SER A 579 20.88 -34.90 -6.44
C SER A 579 20.66 -34.16 -5.11
N VAL A 580 19.98 -33.00 -5.15
CA VAL A 580 19.72 -32.18 -3.96
C VAL A 580 18.45 -32.66 -3.27
N THR A 581 18.60 -33.12 -2.03
CA THR A 581 17.49 -33.45 -1.14
C THR A 581 16.74 -32.17 -0.77
N LEU A 582 15.44 -32.14 -1.04
CA LEU A 582 14.59 -31.00 -0.74
C LEU A 582 14.03 -31.10 0.70
N PRO A 583 14.00 -30.00 1.47
CA PRO A 583 13.34 -29.99 2.78
C PRO A 583 11.84 -30.22 2.62
N LEU A 584 11.18 -30.75 3.65
CA LEU A 584 9.73 -30.91 3.65
C LEU A 584 9.05 -29.54 3.82
N PRO A 585 8.13 -29.14 2.91
CA PRO A 585 7.37 -27.93 3.10
C PRO A 585 6.43 -28.08 4.30
N SER A 586 6.26 -26.99 5.05
CA SER A 586 5.21 -26.84 6.04
C SER A 586 3.98 -26.16 5.44
N GLN A 587 2.94 -25.97 6.25
CA GLN A 587 1.67 -25.41 5.81
C GLN A 587 1.87 -23.98 5.24
N PRO A 588 1.39 -23.70 4.02
CA PRO A 588 1.42 -22.36 3.44
C PRO A 588 0.55 -21.37 4.22
N ALA A 589 0.84 -20.08 4.05
CA ALA A 589 -0.05 -19.03 4.52
C ALA A 589 -1.43 -19.10 3.85
N PHE A 590 -2.48 -18.66 4.56
CA PHE A 590 -3.88 -18.57 4.10
C PHE A 590 -4.67 -19.89 3.98
N PHE A 591 -4.27 -20.97 4.66
CA PHE A 591 -5.05 -22.23 4.69
C PHE A 591 -6.36 -22.11 5.51
N ILE A 592 -7.49 -22.48 4.91
CA ILE A 592 -8.80 -22.61 5.60
C ILE A 592 -9.12 -24.11 5.77
N ASP A 593 -9.42 -24.55 7.00
CA ASP A 593 -9.79 -25.96 7.28
C ASP A 593 -11.22 -26.26 6.81
N SER A 594 -11.38 -27.30 5.99
CA SER A 594 -12.67 -27.78 5.47
C SER A 594 -13.66 -28.19 6.57
N ARG A 595 -13.21 -28.49 7.79
CA ARG A 595 -14.11 -28.79 8.93
C ARG A 595 -14.88 -27.55 9.44
N SER A 596 -14.41 -26.35 9.12
CA SER A 596 -15.09 -25.10 9.49
C SER A 596 -16.25 -24.76 8.54
N LEU A 597 -16.28 -25.32 7.33
CA LEU A 597 -17.34 -25.09 6.34
C LEU A 597 -18.61 -25.91 6.59
N SER A 598 -18.50 -27.10 7.20
CA SER A 598 -19.67 -27.95 7.50
C SER A 598 -20.55 -27.41 8.63
N VAL A 599 -20.06 -26.46 9.44
CA VAL A 599 -20.84 -25.82 10.51
C VAL A 599 -21.68 -24.66 9.96
N ILE A 600 -21.23 -24.03 8.86
CA ILE A 600 -21.90 -22.88 8.24
C ILE A 600 -23.16 -23.33 7.47
N GLN A 601 -23.14 -24.51 6.83
CA GLN A 601 -24.28 -25.02 6.07
C GLN A 601 -25.43 -25.60 6.92
N SER A 602 -25.18 -25.94 8.19
CA SER A 602 -26.25 -26.39 9.10
C SER A 602 -27.03 -25.23 9.74
N GLU A 603 -26.46 -24.02 9.81
CA GLU A 603 -27.10 -22.86 10.42
C GLU A 603 -28.01 -22.08 9.45
N GLU A 604 -27.93 -22.37 8.14
CA GLU A 604 -28.74 -21.72 7.10
C GLU A 604 -30.08 -22.43 6.81
N TYR A 605 -30.31 -23.65 7.33
CA TYR A 605 -31.56 -24.39 7.11
C TYR A 605 -32.59 -24.27 8.24
N ASP A 606 -32.19 -23.81 9.44
CA ASP A 606 -33.08 -23.69 10.60
C ASP A 606 -33.76 -22.30 10.74
N GLN A 607 -33.43 -21.32 9.89
CA GLN A 607 -34.01 -19.97 9.95
C GLN A 607 -35.18 -19.71 8.98
N GLU A 608 -35.51 -20.62 8.06
CA GLU A 608 -36.66 -20.46 7.15
C GLU A 608 -37.97 -21.06 7.68
N GLU A 609 -37.96 -21.94 8.68
CA GLU A 609 -39.20 -22.55 9.23
C GLU A 609 -39.86 -21.74 10.36
N THR A 610 -39.20 -20.72 10.92
CA THR A 610 -39.73 -19.95 12.06
C THR A 610 -40.41 -18.62 11.69
N ARG A 611 -40.60 -18.31 10.40
CA ARG A 611 -41.16 -17.01 9.96
C ARG A 611 -42.54 -17.04 9.30
N SER A 612 -43.26 -18.17 9.31
CA SER A 612 -44.59 -18.30 8.69
C SER A 612 -45.73 -18.65 9.65
N GLY A 613 -45.59 -18.41 10.96
CA GLY A 613 -46.60 -18.86 11.92
C GLY A 613 -46.82 -17.93 13.10
N GLU A 614 -47.21 -16.67 12.88
CA GLU A 614 -47.83 -15.85 13.95
C GLU A 614 -48.56 -14.62 13.38
N SER A 615 -49.73 -14.85 12.79
CA SER A 615 -50.77 -13.81 12.67
C SER A 615 -52.15 -14.46 12.65
N ASN A 616 -52.75 -14.60 13.83
CA ASN A 616 -54.19 -14.53 14.08
C ASN A 616 -54.44 -14.88 15.55
N PHE A 617 -54.89 -13.93 16.36
CA PHE A 617 -56.03 -14.04 17.28
C PHE A 617 -56.08 -12.79 18.19
N GLN A 618 -56.95 -11.84 17.83
CA GLN A 618 -57.58 -10.90 18.74
C GLN A 618 -59.08 -10.94 18.47
N SER A 619 -59.85 -11.54 19.39
CA SER A 619 -61.25 -11.19 19.66
C SER A 619 -61.78 -11.99 20.86
N ALA A 620 -61.77 -11.35 22.03
CA ALA A 620 -62.81 -11.34 23.08
C ALA A 620 -62.24 -10.70 24.35
#